data_AF-A0A401KHB9-F1
#
_entry.id   AF-A0A401KHB9-F1
#
_cell.length_a   1.000
_cell.length_b   1.000
_cell.length_c   1.000
_cell.angle_alpha   90.00
_cell.angle_beta   90.00
_cell.angle_gamma   90.00
#
_symmetry.space_group_name_H-M   'P 1'
#
loop_
_entity.id
_entity.type
_entity.pdbx_description
1 polymer ?
#
loop_
_entity_poly.entity_id
_entity_poly.type
_entity_poly.pdbx_seq_one_letter_code
_entity_poly.pdbx_strand_id
1 'polypeptide(L)'
;MASVPAASVFSLPLAPWQQPSSVRVAQYEPRKRKKDLNDWGDDNDDVDGDTTDAASEAAASGPSLILSPDEAHQYRIAGLSFDQELPGGNFPHAPVKDQPTRRQTRNQVLKELTSLSSPIYPPQSAAHQGNLRLQHLAVLSSILHRCLLQKDFVRAGRAWGLILREEVGGTPIDVRTEGRWGIGAEILLRRDCQVSDMTPDNAQESEAEPSEAPSSKLLFTRQGFEKAKQYYETLIIQHPYRKAAPDAISSLHFYPAMFGLWVYVTQEESNVSRQKIWDAHGASPDDSEEEDSAPDMQHHSSSRQNTHAMIASVRKSELEQAQKIAARMDEILGSPPYSDSPDLLELRGMISLWIADLFVSSLPYARTEGDLDDYDSDETGSSSAEDLQDSLQERRERRLAVERKEYEVQKSQDYFDKAKQRGKGVTSTFGDLHIDDDASFGYAD
;
A
#
# COMPACT_ATOMS: atom_id res chain seq x y z
N MET A 1 -32.42 -6.37 22.48
CA MET A 1 -31.73 -5.40 21.62
C MET A 1 -30.58 -6.13 20.94
N ALA A 2 -30.81 -6.64 19.72
CA ALA A 2 -29.73 -7.29 18.97
C ALA A 2 -28.75 -6.21 18.55
N SER A 3 -27.50 -6.32 19.02
CA SER A 3 -26.41 -5.44 18.63
C SER A 3 -26.29 -5.45 17.12
N VAL A 4 -26.60 -4.33 16.48
CA VAL A 4 -26.32 -4.13 15.06
C VAL A 4 -24.82 -4.33 14.89
N PRO A 5 -24.37 -5.28 14.05
CA PRO A 5 -22.94 -5.46 13.83
C PRO A 5 -22.36 -4.13 13.34
N ALA A 6 -21.38 -3.64 14.09
CA ALA A 6 -20.67 -2.42 13.73
C ALA A 6 -20.04 -2.61 12.35
N ALA A 7 -20.08 -1.56 11.53
CA ALA A 7 -19.48 -1.57 10.21
C ALA A 7 -18.03 -2.09 10.30
N SER A 8 -17.67 -3.03 9.42
CA SER A 8 -16.26 -3.39 9.24
C SER A 8 -15.49 -2.12 8.96
N VAL A 9 -14.49 -1.83 9.79
CA VAL A 9 -13.58 -0.69 9.64
C VAL A 9 -12.76 -0.81 8.35
N PHE A 10 -12.65 -2.03 7.80
CA PHE A 10 -11.86 -2.35 6.62
C PHE A 10 -12.75 -2.62 5.38
N SER A 11 -12.24 -2.26 4.19
CA SER A 11 -12.88 -2.50 2.91
C SER A 11 -13.05 -3.99 2.60
N LEU A 12 -14.06 -4.31 1.78
CA LEU A 12 -14.32 -5.68 1.35
C LEU A 12 -13.28 -6.11 0.30
N PRO A 13 -12.75 -7.36 0.37
CA PRO A 13 -11.95 -8.03 -0.68
C PRO A 13 -12.58 -8.21 -2.06
N LEU A 14 -13.27 -7.20 -2.59
CA LEU A 14 -14.04 -7.30 -3.81
C LEU A 14 -13.67 -6.16 -4.74
N ALA A 15 -13.64 -6.47 -6.03
CA ALA A 15 -13.47 -5.45 -7.05
C ALA A 15 -14.63 -4.43 -6.96
N PRO A 16 -14.42 -3.16 -7.34
CA PRO A 16 -15.43 -2.11 -7.20
C PRO A 16 -16.78 -2.46 -7.87
N TRP A 17 -16.77 -3.25 -8.94
CA TRP A 17 -17.97 -3.70 -9.65
C TRP A 17 -18.68 -4.89 -8.98
N GLN A 18 -18.00 -5.62 -8.09
CA GLN A 18 -18.58 -6.69 -7.26
C GLN A 18 -19.10 -6.16 -5.93
N GLN A 19 -18.68 -4.96 -5.53
CA GLN A 19 -19.20 -4.31 -4.34
C GLN A 19 -20.63 -3.81 -4.64
N PRO A 20 -21.61 -4.09 -3.78
CA PRO A 20 -22.94 -3.53 -3.95
C PRO A 20 -22.88 -2.00 -3.96
N SER A 21 -23.61 -1.40 -4.89
CA SER A 21 -23.59 0.05 -5.09
C SER A 21 -24.03 0.77 -3.83
N SER A 22 -23.27 1.80 -3.46
CA SER A 22 -23.65 2.67 -2.34
C SER A 22 -24.91 3.46 -2.72
N VAL A 23 -25.71 3.84 -1.73
CA VAL A 23 -26.92 4.66 -1.93
C VAL A 23 -26.59 5.96 -2.69
N ARG A 24 -25.42 6.54 -2.43
CA ARG A 24 -24.91 7.71 -3.15
C ARG A 24 -24.67 7.41 -4.63
N VAL A 25 -23.93 6.33 -4.93
CA VAL A 25 -23.64 5.93 -6.31
C VAL A 25 -24.94 5.64 -7.06
N ALA A 26 -25.87 4.90 -6.45
CA ALA A 26 -27.16 4.56 -7.07
C ALA A 26 -28.05 5.77 -7.40
N GLN A 27 -27.86 6.92 -6.74
CA GLN A 27 -28.60 8.16 -7.03
C GLN A 27 -28.02 8.95 -8.21
N TYR A 28 -26.69 8.91 -8.39
CA TYR A 28 -26.01 9.65 -9.45
C TYR A 28 -25.68 8.79 -10.67
N GLU A 29 -25.78 7.46 -10.57
CA GLU A 29 -25.58 6.57 -11.70
C GLU A 29 -26.73 6.74 -12.70
N PRO A 30 -26.45 7.14 -13.95
CA PRO A 30 -27.49 7.38 -14.94
C PRO A 30 -28.20 6.06 -15.23
N ARG A 31 -29.47 5.97 -14.81
CA ARG A 31 -30.35 4.86 -15.21
C ARG A 31 -30.41 4.86 -16.74
N LYS A 32 -29.68 3.94 -17.37
CA LYS A 32 -29.78 3.71 -18.82
C LYS A 32 -31.26 3.48 -19.14
N ARG A 33 -31.83 4.38 -19.93
CA ARG A 33 -33.21 4.34 -20.42
C ARG A 33 -33.48 2.92 -20.94
N LYS A 34 -34.39 2.18 -20.32
CA LYS A 34 -35.04 1.07 -21.02
C LYS A 34 -35.69 1.71 -22.23
N LYS A 35 -35.26 1.29 -23.43
CA LYS A 35 -35.93 1.65 -24.67
C LYS A 35 -37.24 0.88 -24.67
N ASP A 36 -38.29 1.50 -24.15
CA ASP A 36 -39.65 0.99 -24.29
C ASP A 36 -40.00 1.08 -25.77
N LEU A 37 -40.05 -0.09 -26.39
CA LEU A 37 -40.43 -0.30 -27.78
C LEU A 37 -41.96 -0.32 -27.80
N ASN A 38 -42.64 0.82 -27.70
CA ASN A 38 -44.07 1.01 -28.00
C ASN A 38 -44.51 2.47 -27.70
N ASP A 39 -44.02 3.44 -28.48
CA ASP A 39 -44.63 4.78 -28.50
C ASP A 39 -44.71 5.27 -29.95
N TRP A 40 -45.80 4.87 -30.60
CA TRP A 40 -46.32 5.44 -31.84
C TRP A 40 -47.84 5.49 -31.67
N GLY A 41 -48.39 6.70 -31.60
CA GLY A 41 -49.81 6.94 -31.47
C GLY A 41 -50.11 8.43 -31.56
N ASP A 42 -50.10 8.92 -32.81
CA ASP A 42 -50.72 10.14 -33.30
C ASP A 42 -52.20 10.18 -32.88
N ASP A 43 -52.66 11.30 -32.33
CA ASP A 43 -54.05 11.75 -32.51
C ASP A 43 -54.06 13.28 -32.37
N ASN A 44 -54.15 13.91 -33.54
CA ASN A 44 -54.67 15.25 -33.71
C ASN A 44 -56.18 15.21 -33.46
N ASP A 45 -56.71 16.16 -32.70
CA ASP A 45 -58.01 16.77 -33.01
C ASP A 45 -58.04 18.18 -32.43
N ASP A 46 -58.07 19.14 -33.35
CA ASP A 46 -58.29 20.56 -33.13
C ASP A 46 -59.81 20.88 -33.03
N VAL A 47 -60.07 22.07 -32.49
CA VAL A 47 -61.22 22.99 -32.71
C VAL A 47 -62.55 22.73 -31.99
N ASP A 48 -62.89 23.62 -31.04
CA ASP A 48 -64.03 24.57 -31.04
C ASP A 48 -64.26 25.09 -29.60
N GLY A 49 -64.56 26.34 -29.31
CA GLY A 49 -64.78 27.54 -30.12
C GLY A 49 -64.85 28.73 -29.16
N ASP A 50 -64.15 29.81 -29.50
CA ASP A 50 -64.13 31.06 -28.74
C ASP A 50 -65.24 31.97 -29.29
N THR A 51 -66.19 32.36 -28.44
CA THR A 51 -67.13 33.46 -28.74
C THR A 51 -67.23 34.38 -27.53
N THR A 52 -67.02 35.66 -27.81
CA THR A 52 -67.04 36.82 -26.94
C THR A 52 -68.43 37.11 -26.38
N ASP A 53 -68.54 37.53 -25.11
CA ASP A 53 -68.80 38.92 -24.71
C ASP A 53 -69.31 39.09 -23.26
N ALA A 54 -69.06 40.30 -22.76
CA ALA A 54 -69.81 41.07 -21.77
C ALA A 54 -69.55 40.84 -20.26
N ALA A 55 -69.05 41.94 -19.68
CA ALA A 55 -69.01 42.24 -18.26
C ALA A 55 -70.41 42.25 -17.61
N SER A 56 -70.49 41.81 -16.36
CA SER A 56 -71.21 42.50 -15.28
C SER A 56 -70.85 41.90 -13.92
N GLU A 57 -70.54 42.78 -12.97
CA GLU A 57 -70.54 42.52 -11.54
C GLU A 57 -71.88 41.93 -11.11
N ALA A 58 -71.83 40.79 -10.43
CA ALA A 58 -72.90 40.34 -9.54
C ALA A 58 -72.27 39.54 -8.42
N ALA A 59 -72.35 40.07 -7.20
CA ALA A 59 -71.93 39.42 -5.97
C ALA A 59 -72.62 38.05 -5.85
N ALA A 60 -71.83 36.97 -5.82
CA ALA A 60 -72.33 35.66 -5.45
C ALA A 60 -72.56 35.64 -3.93
N SER A 61 -73.83 35.61 -3.53
CA SER A 61 -74.23 35.27 -2.17
C SER A 61 -73.84 33.82 -1.90
N GLY A 62 -72.74 33.60 -1.17
CA GLY A 62 -72.32 32.27 -0.72
C GLY A 62 -73.31 31.65 0.28
N PRO A 63 -73.32 30.32 0.44
CA PRO A 63 -74.14 29.64 1.43
C PRO A 63 -73.70 30.05 2.84
N SER A 64 -74.66 30.42 3.70
CA SER A 64 -74.40 30.75 5.09
C SER A 64 -73.78 29.55 5.82
N LEU A 65 -72.48 29.61 6.07
CA LEU A 65 -71.74 28.59 6.83
C LEU A 65 -72.22 28.63 8.29
N ILE A 66 -72.92 27.60 8.73
CA ILE A 66 -73.37 27.48 10.13
C ILE A 66 -72.15 27.04 10.95
N LEU A 67 -71.40 28.00 11.48
CA LEU A 67 -70.28 27.76 12.39
C LEU A 67 -70.78 27.37 13.78
N SER A 68 -70.07 26.47 14.45
CA SER A 68 -70.31 26.21 15.87
C SER A 68 -69.99 27.46 16.71
N PRO A 69 -70.59 27.61 17.92
CA PRO A 69 -70.33 28.76 18.79
C PRO A 69 -68.84 28.97 19.09
N ASP A 70 -68.07 27.88 19.17
CA ASP A 70 -66.63 27.92 19.46
C ASP A 70 -65.82 28.34 18.24
N GLU A 71 -66.21 27.90 17.03
CA GLU A 71 -65.58 28.34 15.78
C GLU A 71 -65.85 29.83 15.55
N ALA A 72 -67.09 30.29 15.71
CA ALA A 72 -67.45 31.70 15.58
C ALA A 72 -66.68 32.60 16.56
N HIS A 73 -66.37 32.09 17.76
CA HIS A 73 -65.53 32.78 18.74
C HIS A 73 -64.06 32.88 18.29
N GLN A 74 -63.51 31.82 17.69
CA GLN A 74 -62.15 31.83 17.13
C GLN A 74 -62.00 32.86 16.01
N TYR A 75 -62.97 32.94 15.09
CA TYR A 75 -63.00 33.97 14.05
C TYR A 75 -63.02 35.39 14.61
N ARG A 76 -63.81 35.61 15.67
CA ARG A 76 -63.91 36.92 16.34
C ARG A 76 -62.60 37.33 17.01
N ILE A 77 -61.90 36.39 17.66
CA ILE A 77 -60.59 36.66 18.28
C ILE A 77 -59.53 36.90 17.21
N ALA A 78 -59.56 36.13 16.13
CA ALA A 78 -58.60 36.21 15.04
C ALA A 78 -58.78 37.49 14.17
N GLY A 79 -59.88 38.22 14.33
CA GLY A 79 -60.21 39.38 13.49
C GLY A 79 -60.47 39.01 12.03
N LEU A 80 -60.79 37.74 11.76
CA LEU A 80 -60.97 37.19 10.43
C LEU A 80 -62.46 37.17 10.08
N SER A 81 -62.82 37.52 8.84
CA SER A 81 -64.21 37.42 8.38
C SER A 81 -64.63 35.95 8.23
N PHE A 82 -65.93 35.68 8.40
CA PHE A 82 -66.48 34.31 8.31
C PHE A 82 -66.34 33.67 6.92
N ASP A 83 -66.04 34.47 5.90
CA ASP A 83 -65.85 34.04 4.52
C ASP A 83 -64.40 33.63 4.21
N GLN A 84 -63.48 33.78 5.18
CA GLN A 84 -62.06 33.48 5.00
C GLN A 84 -61.69 32.19 5.75
N GLU A 85 -61.00 31.26 5.10
CA GLU A 85 -60.54 30.05 5.79
C GLU A 85 -59.46 30.41 6.83
N LEU A 86 -59.56 29.84 8.04
CA LEU A 86 -58.53 29.99 9.06
C LEU A 86 -57.19 29.49 8.51
N PRO A 87 -56.06 30.19 8.75
CA PRO A 87 -54.76 29.78 8.26
C PRO A 87 -54.41 28.39 8.80
N GLY A 88 -54.45 27.41 7.90
CA GLY A 88 -54.23 26.01 8.21
C GLY A 88 -52.80 25.70 8.64
N GLY A 89 -52.70 25.01 9.79
CA GLY A 89 -51.58 24.30 10.39
C GLY A 89 -50.22 24.32 9.68
N ASN A 90 -49.32 25.16 10.21
CA ASN A 90 -47.87 24.93 10.35
C ASN A 90 -47.32 25.77 11.52
N PHE A 91 -48.06 25.81 12.63
CA PHE A 91 -47.59 26.48 13.84
C PHE A 91 -46.62 25.57 14.61
N PRO A 92 -45.49 26.09 15.13
CA PRO A 92 -44.46 25.29 15.80
C PRO A 92 -44.92 24.58 17.09
N HIS A 93 -46.13 24.90 17.58
CA HIS A 93 -46.76 24.29 18.74
C HIS A 93 -48.10 23.60 18.41
N ALA A 94 -48.41 23.37 17.13
CA ALA A 94 -49.60 22.62 16.78
C ALA A 94 -49.49 21.17 17.32
N PRO A 95 -50.58 20.60 17.86
CA PRO A 95 -50.56 19.20 18.27
C PRO A 95 -50.16 18.33 17.08
N VAL A 96 -49.22 17.42 17.31
CA VAL A 96 -48.74 16.48 16.28
C VAL A 96 -49.96 15.75 15.73
N LYS A 97 -50.24 15.90 14.43
CA LYS A 97 -51.30 15.13 13.78
C LYS A 97 -50.98 13.65 13.97
N ASP A 98 -51.87 12.92 14.65
CA ASP A 98 -51.82 11.46 14.80
C ASP A 98 -51.99 10.81 13.42
N GLN A 99 -50.92 10.83 12.62
CA GLN A 99 -50.83 9.92 11.50
C GLN A 99 -50.65 8.51 12.07
N PRO A 100 -51.37 7.50 11.57
CA PRO A 100 -51.12 6.12 11.96
C PRO A 100 -49.64 5.87 11.73
N THR A 101 -48.91 5.44 12.76
CA THR A 101 -47.47 5.18 12.69
C THR A 101 -47.17 4.20 11.58
N ARG A 102 -46.98 4.74 10.38
CA ARG A 102 -46.64 3.98 9.18
C ARG A 102 -45.27 3.40 9.50
N ARG A 103 -45.16 2.08 9.57
CA ARG A 103 -43.89 1.40 9.88
C ARG A 103 -42.83 1.96 8.94
N GLN A 104 -41.96 2.82 9.48
CA GLN A 104 -40.89 3.45 8.73
C GLN A 104 -39.97 2.32 8.27
N THR A 105 -40.06 2.00 6.98
CA THR A 105 -39.13 1.03 6.40
C THR A 105 -37.78 1.72 6.23
N ARG A 106 -36.69 0.99 6.43
CA ARG A 106 -35.32 1.51 6.26
C ARG A 106 -35.14 2.26 4.94
N ASN A 107 -35.79 1.79 3.87
CA ASN A 107 -35.76 2.43 2.56
C ASN A 107 -36.48 3.78 2.52
N GLN A 108 -37.57 3.96 3.29
CA GLN A 108 -38.24 5.25 3.42
C GLN A 108 -37.36 6.25 4.18
N VAL A 109 -36.76 5.82 5.29
CA VAL A 109 -35.83 6.67 6.06
C VAL A 109 -34.63 7.09 5.20
N LEU A 110 -34.07 6.18 4.40
CA LEU A 110 -32.98 6.53 3.48
C LEU A 110 -33.43 7.52 2.40
N LYS A 111 -34.63 7.32 1.84
CA LYS A 111 -35.19 8.23 0.85
C LYS A 111 -35.39 9.62 1.44
N GLU A 112 -35.90 9.71 2.67
CA GLU A 112 -36.09 10.95 3.42
C GLU A 112 -34.75 11.65 3.67
N LEU A 113 -33.74 10.93 4.19
CA LEU A 113 -32.39 11.47 4.43
C LEU A 113 -31.71 11.99 3.16
N THR A 114 -31.95 11.34 2.03
CA THR A 114 -31.42 11.79 0.73
C THR A 114 -32.21 12.95 0.10
N SER A 115 -33.46 13.15 0.52
CA SER A 115 -34.31 14.24 0.05
C SER A 115 -34.14 15.54 0.85
N LEU A 116 -33.33 15.53 1.90
CA LEU A 116 -32.97 16.72 2.67
C LEU A 116 -32.19 17.71 1.79
N SER A 117 -32.30 19.01 2.08
CA SER A 117 -31.55 20.07 1.40
C SER A 117 -30.03 19.85 1.45
N SER A 118 -29.56 19.18 2.50
CA SER A 118 -28.23 18.58 2.59
C SER A 118 -28.38 17.07 2.66
N PRO A 119 -28.13 16.32 1.58
CA PRO A 119 -28.39 14.89 1.54
C PRO A 119 -27.43 14.13 2.48
N ILE A 120 -27.99 13.41 3.45
CA ILE A 120 -27.23 12.60 4.40
C ILE A 120 -27.23 11.16 3.90
N TYR A 121 -26.05 10.68 3.53
CA TYR A 121 -25.84 9.28 3.19
C TYR A 121 -25.24 8.55 4.40
N PRO A 122 -25.99 7.66 5.07
CA PRO A 122 -25.38 6.84 6.10
C PRO A 122 -24.29 5.96 5.47
N PRO A 123 -23.14 5.75 6.15
CA PRO A 123 -22.09 4.86 5.67
C PRO A 123 -22.59 3.42 5.75
N GLN A 124 -23.37 3.01 4.75
CA GLN A 124 -23.78 1.62 4.61
C GLN A 124 -22.60 0.87 4.02
N SER A 125 -21.87 0.18 4.88
CA SER A 125 -20.92 -0.82 4.40
C SER A 125 -21.71 -1.83 3.57
N ALA A 126 -21.29 -1.98 2.31
CA ALA A 126 -21.75 -2.96 1.34
C ALA A 126 -22.00 -4.37 1.94
N ALA A 127 -21.24 -4.73 2.98
CA ALA A 127 -21.38 -5.97 3.74
C ALA A 127 -22.78 -6.18 4.35
N HIS A 128 -23.55 -5.11 4.62
CA HIS A 128 -24.80 -5.17 5.36
C HIS A 128 -26.05 -5.20 4.48
N GLN A 129 -25.92 -5.20 3.14
CA GLN A 129 -27.05 -5.30 2.21
C GLN A 129 -27.60 -6.74 2.08
N GLY A 130 -27.77 -7.44 3.22
CA GLY A 130 -28.49 -8.72 3.30
C GLY A 130 -27.77 -9.97 2.79
N ASN A 131 -26.57 -9.85 2.21
CA ASN A 131 -25.80 -11.03 1.79
C ASN A 131 -24.91 -11.54 2.93
N LEU A 132 -25.31 -12.64 3.55
CA LEU A 132 -24.58 -13.30 4.65
C LEU A 132 -23.11 -13.60 4.29
N ARG A 133 -22.83 -13.96 3.03
CA ARG A 133 -21.44 -14.21 2.58
C ARG A 133 -20.58 -12.95 2.64
N LEU A 134 -21.13 -11.81 2.24
CA LEU A 134 -20.42 -10.52 2.33
C LEU A 134 -20.16 -10.12 3.79
N GLN A 135 -21.08 -10.47 4.70
CA GLN A 135 -20.87 -10.28 6.14
C GLN A 135 -19.74 -11.17 6.67
N HIS A 136 -19.73 -12.46 6.32
CA HIS A 136 -18.64 -13.36 6.70
C HIS A 136 -17.29 -12.91 6.14
N LEU A 137 -17.26 -12.50 4.88
CA LEU A 137 -16.06 -11.99 4.22
C LEU A 137 -15.55 -10.69 4.88
N ALA A 138 -16.45 -9.77 5.27
CA ALA A 138 -16.09 -8.60 6.07
C ALA A 138 -15.49 -8.99 7.43
N VAL A 139 -16.11 -9.94 8.13
CA VAL A 139 -15.61 -10.44 9.42
C VAL A 139 -14.24 -11.08 9.24
N LEU A 140 -14.04 -11.95 8.25
CA LEU A 140 -12.75 -12.57 7.95
C LEU A 140 -11.67 -11.53 7.63
N SER A 141 -12.00 -10.50 6.83
CA SER A 141 -11.10 -9.38 6.53
C SER A 141 -10.70 -8.63 7.80
N SER A 142 -11.66 -8.36 8.70
CA SER A 142 -11.38 -7.70 9.97
C SER A 142 -10.50 -8.54 10.91
N ILE A 143 -10.73 -9.85 10.96
CA ILE A 143 -9.92 -10.79 11.74
C ILE A 143 -8.50 -10.82 11.18
N LEU A 144 -8.34 -10.89 9.86
CA LEU A 144 -7.04 -10.87 9.20
C LEU A 144 -6.24 -9.63 9.60
N HIS A 145 -6.79 -8.43 9.42
CA HIS A 145 -6.07 -7.19 9.75
C HIS A 145 -5.78 -7.06 11.24
N ARG A 146 -6.70 -7.50 12.11
CA ARG A 146 -6.44 -7.55 13.56
C ARG A 146 -5.30 -8.50 13.90
N CYS A 147 -5.26 -9.69 13.29
CA CYS A 147 -4.17 -10.65 13.51
C CYS A 147 -2.82 -10.10 13.01
N LEU A 148 -2.80 -9.39 11.88
CA LEU A 148 -1.58 -8.73 11.38
C LEU A 148 -1.08 -7.65 12.36
N LEU A 149 -1.98 -6.82 12.89
CA LEU A 149 -1.62 -5.81 13.91
C LEU A 149 -1.09 -6.43 15.20
N GLN A 150 -1.63 -7.60 15.58
CA GLN A 150 -1.18 -8.38 16.74
C GLN A 150 0.04 -9.25 16.47
N LYS A 151 0.56 -9.26 15.23
CA LYS A 151 1.66 -10.13 14.77
C LYS A 151 1.37 -11.64 14.94
N ASP A 152 0.09 -12.04 14.89
CA ASP A 152 -0.32 -13.45 14.87
C ASP A 152 -0.48 -13.91 13.41
N PHE A 153 0.63 -14.34 12.82
CA PHE A 153 0.72 -14.76 11.42
C PHE A 153 0.12 -16.15 11.18
N VAL A 154 0.05 -17.00 12.22
CA VAL A 154 -0.59 -18.32 12.11
C VAL A 154 -2.11 -18.17 11.92
N ARG A 155 -2.77 -17.35 12.76
CA ARG A 155 -4.21 -17.07 12.59
C ARG A 155 -4.49 -16.23 11.36
N ALA A 156 -3.64 -15.25 11.06
CA ALA A 156 -3.74 -14.48 9.82
C ALA A 156 -3.69 -15.39 8.59
N GLY A 157 -2.77 -16.36 8.54
CA GLY A 157 -2.68 -17.32 7.43
C GLY A 157 -3.91 -18.21 7.28
N ARG A 158 -4.56 -18.60 8.38
CA ARG A 158 -5.84 -19.34 8.32
C ARG A 158 -6.97 -18.47 7.79
N ALA A 159 -7.11 -17.24 8.28
CA ALA A 159 -8.10 -16.29 7.80
C ALA A 159 -7.90 -15.97 6.32
N TRP A 160 -6.64 -15.75 5.89
CA TRP A 160 -6.28 -15.53 4.50
C TRP A 160 -6.62 -16.72 3.61
N GLY A 161 -6.32 -17.93 4.05
CA GLY A 161 -6.70 -19.15 3.33
C GLY A 161 -8.21 -19.33 3.18
N LEU A 162 -9.01 -18.88 4.15
CA LEU A 162 -10.48 -18.89 4.04
C LEU A 162 -10.98 -17.83 3.05
N ILE A 163 -10.38 -16.64 3.05
CA ILE A 163 -10.70 -15.58 2.08
C ILE A 163 -10.43 -16.10 0.65
N LEU A 164 -9.27 -16.68 0.39
CA LEU A 164 -8.93 -17.19 -0.96
C LEU A 164 -9.85 -18.29 -1.48
N ARG A 165 -10.54 -19.02 -0.60
CA ARG A 165 -11.48 -20.09 -0.97
C ARG A 165 -12.91 -19.59 -1.16
N GLU A 166 -13.21 -18.36 -0.74
CA GLU A 166 -14.55 -17.80 -0.87
C GLU A 166 -14.78 -17.34 -2.31
N GLU A 167 -15.94 -17.72 -2.86
CA GLU A 167 -16.36 -17.33 -4.21
C GLU A 167 -17.59 -16.43 -4.12
N VAL A 168 -17.45 -15.20 -4.59
CA VAL A 168 -18.54 -14.22 -4.66
C VAL A 168 -19.00 -14.15 -6.11
N GLY A 169 -20.22 -14.62 -6.38
CA GLY A 169 -20.79 -14.61 -7.73
C GLY A 169 -20.13 -15.60 -8.71
N GLY A 170 -19.52 -16.69 -8.22
CA GLY A 170 -18.85 -17.70 -9.04
C GLY A 170 -17.44 -17.30 -9.52
N THR A 171 -16.95 -16.15 -9.07
CA THR A 171 -15.56 -15.73 -9.28
C THR A 171 -14.79 -15.80 -7.97
N PRO A 172 -13.58 -16.39 -7.95
CA PRO A 172 -12.72 -16.36 -6.78
C PRO A 172 -12.23 -14.93 -6.52
N ILE A 173 -11.85 -14.67 -5.27
CA ILE A 173 -11.32 -13.36 -4.86
C ILE A 173 -10.01 -13.06 -5.60
N ASP A 174 -9.94 -11.88 -6.24
CA ASP A 174 -8.74 -11.44 -6.95
C ASP A 174 -7.67 -10.94 -5.96
N VAL A 175 -6.58 -11.70 -5.88
CA VAL A 175 -5.42 -11.44 -5.01
C VAL A 175 -4.71 -10.13 -5.35
N ARG A 176 -4.90 -9.63 -6.58
CA ARG A 176 -4.24 -8.41 -7.05
C ARG A 176 -4.79 -7.16 -6.38
N THR A 177 -6.05 -7.17 -5.96
CA THR A 177 -6.72 -5.99 -5.41
C THR A 177 -6.13 -5.57 -4.05
N GLU A 178 -6.07 -4.27 -3.79
CA GLU A 178 -5.75 -3.67 -2.47
C GLU A 178 -4.44 -4.15 -1.82
N GLY A 179 -3.42 -4.51 -2.60
CA GLY A 179 -2.12 -4.95 -2.05
C GLY A 179 -2.17 -6.29 -1.32
N ARG A 180 -3.24 -7.08 -1.51
CA ARG A 180 -3.45 -8.37 -0.84
C ARG A 180 -2.39 -9.41 -1.18
N TRP A 181 -1.84 -9.33 -2.38
CA TRP A 181 -0.67 -10.12 -2.78
C TRP A 181 0.53 -9.89 -1.85
N GLY A 182 0.77 -8.66 -1.38
CA GLY A 182 1.83 -8.37 -0.41
C GLY A 182 1.56 -9.00 0.95
N ILE A 183 0.30 -8.98 1.41
CA ILE A 183 -0.13 -9.58 2.67
C ILE A 183 0.11 -11.11 2.65
N GLY A 184 -0.20 -11.77 1.52
CA GLY A 184 0.05 -13.20 1.36
C GLY A 184 1.53 -13.56 1.52
N ALA A 185 2.42 -12.79 0.89
CA ALA A 185 3.86 -12.98 1.01
C ALA A 185 4.38 -12.72 2.43
N GLU A 186 3.90 -11.66 3.09
CA GLU A 186 4.30 -11.33 4.45
C GLU A 186 3.93 -12.43 5.46
N ILE A 187 2.72 -12.97 5.34
CA ILE A 187 2.29 -14.09 6.20
C ILE A 187 3.20 -15.29 5.99
N LEU A 188 3.54 -15.64 4.74
CA LEU A 188 4.43 -16.77 4.45
C LEU A 188 5.84 -16.57 5.03
N LEU A 189 6.36 -15.34 4.97
CA LEU A 189 7.67 -14.98 5.48
C LEU A 189 7.77 -15.17 7.00
N ARG A 190 6.74 -14.73 7.74
CA ARG A 190 6.77 -14.62 9.21
C ARG A 190 6.13 -15.80 9.93
N ARG A 191 5.25 -16.56 9.26
CA ARG A 191 4.51 -17.68 9.87
C ARG A 191 5.43 -18.76 10.39
N ASP A 192 6.45 -19.16 9.63
CA ASP A 192 7.33 -20.26 10.01
C ASP A 192 8.12 -19.93 11.29
N CYS A 193 8.55 -18.68 11.46
CA CYS A 193 9.22 -18.18 12.66
C CYS A 193 8.33 -18.31 13.90
N GLN A 194 7.06 -17.89 13.79
CA GLN A 194 6.13 -18.00 14.90
C GLN A 194 5.79 -19.46 15.25
N VAL A 195 5.80 -20.38 14.27
CA VAL A 195 5.59 -21.80 14.56
C VAL A 195 6.80 -22.41 15.27
N SER A 196 8.03 -22.06 14.87
CA SER A 196 9.23 -22.51 15.59
C SER A 196 9.32 -21.96 17.00
N ASP A 197 8.90 -20.71 17.23
CA ASP A 197 8.89 -20.11 18.57
C ASP A 197 7.83 -20.75 19.49
N MET A 198 6.74 -21.28 18.91
CA MET A 198 5.64 -21.92 19.63
C MET A 198 5.86 -23.42 19.85
N THR A 199 6.87 -24.03 19.24
CA THR A 199 7.37 -25.36 19.59
C THR A 199 8.52 -25.19 20.59
N PRO A 200 8.26 -25.08 21.90
CA PRO A 200 9.32 -25.32 22.86
C PRO A 200 9.75 -26.77 22.66
N ASP A 201 10.99 -26.95 22.22
CA ASP A 201 11.59 -28.27 22.15
C ASP A 201 11.47 -28.93 23.54
N ASN A 202 11.26 -30.25 23.53
CA ASN A 202 10.91 -31.07 24.68
C ASN A 202 11.53 -30.63 26.01
N ALA A 203 10.68 -30.56 27.04
CA ALA A 203 11.08 -30.60 28.43
C ALA A 203 12.05 -31.77 28.69
N GLN A 204 13.34 -31.47 28.73
CA GLN A 204 14.30 -32.23 29.48
C GLN A 204 14.65 -31.36 30.68
N GLU A 205 14.22 -31.83 31.86
CA GLU A 205 14.50 -31.23 33.16
C GLU A 205 16.01 -31.02 33.32
N SER A 206 16.47 -29.78 33.21
CA SER A 206 17.68 -29.34 33.90
C SER A 206 17.45 -27.92 34.39
N GLU A 207 17.27 -27.81 35.70
CA GLU A 207 17.36 -26.58 36.50
C GLU A 207 18.62 -25.81 36.10
N ALA A 208 18.45 -24.80 35.26
CA ALA A 208 19.43 -23.76 34.99
C ALA A 208 18.67 -22.47 34.73
N GLU A 209 19.03 -21.45 35.51
CA GLU A 209 18.64 -20.04 35.49
C GLU A 209 18.06 -19.52 34.15
N PRO A 210 17.06 -18.61 34.19
CA PRO A 210 16.50 -17.99 32.99
C PRO A 210 17.51 -17.01 32.39
N SER A 211 18.48 -17.53 31.63
CA SER A 211 19.27 -16.76 30.70
C SER A 211 18.32 -16.14 29.67
N GLU A 212 18.07 -14.84 29.78
CA GLU A 212 17.43 -13.98 28.77
C GLU A 212 18.25 -13.98 27.48
N ALA A 213 18.32 -15.11 26.77
CA ALA A 213 18.81 -15.14 25.42
C ALA A 213 17.75 -14.46 24.54
N PRO A 214 18.06 -13.37 23.82
CA PRO A 214 17.08 -12.69 23.00
C PRO A 214 16.61 -13.66 21.92
N SER A 215 15.37 -14.11 22.05
CA SER A 215 14.62 -14.85 21.04
C SER A 215 14.92 -14.23 19.67
N SER A 216 15.57 -15.02 18.82
CA SER A 216 15.98 -14.71 17.44
C SER A 216 15.63 -13.30 16.94
N LYS A 217 16.64 -12.42 16.88
CA LYS A 217 16.53 -11.05 16.33
C LYS A 217 15.93 -11.00 14.91
N LEU A 218 15.96 -12.12 14.17
CA LEU A 218 15.37 -12.26 12.85
C LEU A 218 13.86 -12.52 12.95
N LEU A 219 13.07 -11.64 12.32
CA LEU A 219 11.61 -11.75 12.26
C LEU A 219 11.10 -12.75 11.20
N PHE A 220 11.98 -13.57 10.65
CA PHE A 220 11.67 -14.50 9.56
C PHE A 220 12.60 -15.72 9.56
N THR A 221 12.13 -16.79 8.93
CA THR A 221 12.90 -18.02 8.70
C THR A 221 13.31 -18.11 7.23
N ARG A 222 14.48 -18.69 6.92
CA ARG A 222 14.92 -18.92 5.54
C ARG A 222 13.93 -19.74 4.71
N GLN A 223 13.28 -20.73 5.33
CA GLN A 223 12.20 -21.49 4.71
C GLN A 223 10.97 -20.62 4.37
N GLY A 224 10.63 -19.67 5.25
CA GLY A 224 9.56 -18.70 5.03
C GLY A 224 9.86 -17.78 3.85
N PHE A 225 11.12 -17.35 3.71
CA PHE A 225 11.58 -16.59 2.55
C PHE A 225 11.44 -17.38 1.23
N GLU A 226 11.86 -18.65 1.21
CA GLU A 226 11.71 -19.49 0.01
C GLU A 226 10.24 -19.68 -0.39
N LYS A 227 9.35 -19.89 0.60
CA LYS A 227 7.90 -19.97 0.36
C LYS A 227 7.33 -18.65 -0.17
N ALA A 228 7.76 -17.52 0.38
CA ALA A 228 7.34 -16.19 -0.10
C ALA A 228 7.84 -15.91 -1.53
N LYS A 229 9.08 -16.31 -1.84
CA LYS A 229 9.64 -16.23 -3.20
C LYS A 229 8.85 -17.09 -4.19
N GLN A 230 8.57 -18.35 -3.85
CA GLN A 230 7.73 -19.23 -4.67
C GLN A 230 6.33 -18.64 -4.87
N TYR A 231 5.75 -18.03 -3.84
CA TYR A 231 4.46 -17.36 -3.94
C TYR A 231 4.48 -16.23 -4.98
N TYR A 232 5.49 -15.35 -4.95
CA TYR A 232 5.65 -14.34 -6.00
C TYR A 232 5.85 -14.92 -7.39
N GLU A 233 6.65 -15.98 -7.53
CA GLU A 233 6.86 -16.68 -8.81
C GLU A 233 5.56 -17.25 -9.35
N THR A 234 4.72 -17.84 -8.49
CA THR A 234 3.39 -18.32 -8.91
C THR A 234 2.48 -17.19 -9.37
N LEU A 235 2.49 -16.03 -8.69
CA LEU A 235 1.72 -14.85 -9.09
C LEU A 235 2.19 -14.29 -10.43
N ILE A 236 3.50 -14.26 -10.68
CA ILE A 236 4.09 -13.81 -11.94
C ILE A 236 3.60 -14.69 -13.10
N ILE A 237 3.56 -16.02 -12.91
CA ILE A 237 3.08 -16.96 -13.92
C ILE A 237 1.56 -16.83 -14.13
N GLN A 238 0.78 -16.67 -13.06
CA GLN A 238 -0.67 -16.54 -13.12
C GLN A 238 -1.14 -15.21 -13.73
N HIS A 239 -0.37 -14.15 -13.53
CA HIS A 239 -0.73 -12.79 -13.93
C HIS A 239 0.38 -12.12 -14.76
N PRO A 240 0.64 -12.61 -15.98
CA PRO A 240 1.61 -11.99 -16.87
C PRO A 240 1.13 -10.62 -17.34
N TYR A 241 2.08 -9.75 -17.68
CA TYR A 241 1.81 -8.44 -18.24
C TYR A 241 0.96 -8.53 -19.53
N ARG A 242 -0.11 -7.71 -19.59
CA ARG A 242 -1.00 -7.60 -20.74
C ARG A 242 -1.02 -6.15 -21.23
N LYS A 243 -0.62 -5.93 -22.47
CA LYS A 243 -0.63 -4.59 -23.10
C LYS A 243 -2.01 -3.93 -23.16
N ALA A 244 -3.09 -4.73 -23.14
CA ALA A 244 -4.47 -4.23 -23.19
C ALA A 244 -4.94 -3.56 -21.89
N ALA A 245 -4.26 -3.81 -20.77
CA ALA A 245 -4.60 -3.25 -19.47
C ALA A 245 -3.30 -2.89 -18.71
N PRO A 246 -2.64 -1.77 -19.09
CA PRO A 246 -1.35 -1.39 -18.50
C PRO A 246 -1.45 -1.07 -17.00
N ASP A 247 -2.59 -0.52 -16.55
CA ASP A 247 -2.81 -0.13 -15.16
C ASP A 247 -3.18 -1.32 -14.25
N ALA A 248 -3.35 -2.52 -14.81
CA ALA A 248 -3.66 -3.69 -14.03
C ALA A 248 -2.40 -4.23 -13.36
N ILE A 249 -2.51 -4.55 -12.07
CA ILE A 249 -1.45 -5.23 -11.33
C ILE A 249 -1.09 -6.53 -12.06
N SER A 250 0.20 -6.68 -12.35
CA SER A 250 0.77 -7.65 -13.28
C SER A 250 2.19 -8.02 -12.82
N SER A 251 2.86 -8.89 -13.56
CA SER A 251 4.26 -9.28 -13.32
C SER A 251 5.20 -8.09 -13.12
N LEU A 252 4.96 -6.94 -13.77
CA LEU A 252 5.75 -5.72 -13.59
C LEU A 252 5.76 -5.20 -12.15
N HIS A 253 4.71 -5.45 -11.36
CA HIS A 253 4.64 -5.03 -9.96
C HIS A 253 5.13 -6.12 -9.00
N PHE A 254 4.99 -7.40 -9.37
CA PHE A 254 5.44 -8.51 -8.54
C PHE A 254 6.95 -8.68 -8.53
N TYR A 255 7.63 -8.42 -9.65
CA TYR A 255 9.09 -8.53 -9.72
C TYR A 255 9.80 -7.55 -8.78
N PRO A 256 9.52 -6.23 -8.80
CA PRO A 256 10.14 -5.29 -7.87
C PRO A 256 9.91 -5.68 -6.41
N ALA A 257 8.70 -6.15 -6.06
CA ALA A 257 8.40 -6.57 -4.70
C ALA A 257 9.14 -7.84 -4.28
N MET A 258 9.25 -8.84 -5.17
CA MET A 258 10.03 -10.05 -4.91
C MET A 258 11.52 -9.73 -4.72
N PHE A 259 12.08 -8.87 -5.58
CA PHE A 259 13.47 -8.44 -5.46
C PHE A 259 13.71 -7.58 -4.22
N GLY A 260 12.79 -6.66 -3.91
CA GLY A 260 12.82 -5.87 -2.68
C GLY A 260 12.80 -6.74 -1.43
N LEU A 261 11.98 -7.80 -1.40
CA LEU A 261 11.98 -8.76 -0.31
C LEU A 261 13.31 -9.51 -0.20
N TRP A 262 13.92 -9.90 -1.33
CA TRP A 262 15.22 -10.60 -1.32
C TRP A 262 16.35 -9.68 -0.82
N VAL A 263 16.37 -8.41 -1.27
CA VAL A 263 17.29 -7.39 -0.75
C VAL A 263 17.10 -7.19 0.76
N TYR A 264 15.85 -7.04 1.21
CA TYR A 264 15.55 -6.89 2.64
C TYR A 264 16.08 -8.07 3.47
N VAL A 265 15.80 -9.30 3.05
CA VAL A 265 16.24 -10.51 3.76
C VAL A 265 17.76 -10.58 3.85
N THR A 266 18.46 -10.35 2.73
CA THR A 266 19.93 -10.40 2.70
C THR A 266 20.58 -9.32 3.56
N GLN A 267 20.04 -8.10 3.54
CA GLN A 267 20.51 -7.01 4.40
C GLN A 267 20.25 -7.30 5.88
N GLU A 268 19.08 -7.83 6.22
CA GLU A 268 18.74 -8.15 7.61
C GLU A 268 19.59 -9.30 8.17
N GLU A 269 19.83 -10.36 7.38
CA GLU A 269 20.76 -11.44 7.74
C GLU A 269 22.19 -10.90 7.98
N SER A 270 22.66 -9.99 7.11
CA SER A 270 23.96 -9.32 7.26
C SER A 270 23.99 -8.44 8.52
N ASN A 271 22.95 -7.63 8.75
CA ASN A 271 22.84 -6.75 9.91
C ASN A 271 22.86 -7.53 11.23
N VAL A 272 22.09 -8.62 11.34
CA VAL A 272 22.07 -9.46 12.54
C VAL A 272 23.41 -10.16 12.75
N SER A 273 24.03 -10.67 11.69
CA SER A 273 25.35 -11.32 11.78
C SER A 273 26.42 -10.33 12.24
N ARG A 274 26.41 -9.11 11.69
CA ARG A 274 27.28 -8.02 12.13
C ARG A 274 27.01 -7.68 13.59
N GLN A 275 25.76 -7.45 13.98
CA GLN A 275 25.44 -7.14 15.37
C GLN A 275 25.98 -8.22 16.33
N LYS A 276 25.84 -9.50 16.02
CA LYS A 276 26.37 -10.58 16.86
C LYS A 276 27.89 -10.48 17.05
N ILE A 277 28.63 -10.10 16.01
CA ILE A 277 30.08 -9.84 16.10
C ILE A 277 30.35 -8.63 17.01
N TRP A 278 29.56 -7.57 16.86
CA TRP A 278 29.64 -6.38 17.71
C TRP A 278 29.37 -6.70 19.19
N ASP A 279 28.27 -7.40 19.48
CA ASP A 279 27.85 -7.78 20.82
C ASP A 279 28.86 -8.74 21.48
N ALA A 280 29.46 -9.66 20.70
CA ALA A 280 30.45 -10.60 21.20
C ALA A 280 31.82 -9.96 21.50
N HIS A 281 32.18 -8.88 20.79
CA HIS A 281 33.49 -8.25 20.91
C HIS A 281 33.48 -6.87 21.60
N GLY A 282 32.32 -6.38 22.06
CA GLY A 282 32.18 -5.18 22.90
C GLY A 282 32.63 -3.86 22.25
N ALA A 283 32.95 -3.87 20.96
CA ALA A 283 33.55 -2.72 20.27
C ALA A 283 32.46 -1.76 19.76
N SER A 284 31.91 -0.92 20.64
CA SER A 284 31.16 0.27 20.20
C SER A 284 32.08 1.14 19.33
N PRO A 285 31.61 1.68 18.19
CA PRO A 285 32.36 2.66 17.41
C PRO A 285 32.61 3.99 18.15
N ASP A 286 31.98 4.19 19.30
CA ASP A 286 31.88 5.47 20.04
C ASP A 286 32.54 5.43 21.44
N ASP A 287 33.28 4.36 21.77
CA ASP A 287 33.97 4.28 23.08
C ASP A 287 35.36 4.95 22.98
N SER A 288 35.30 6.27 23.13
CA SER A 288 36.24 7.17 23.81
C SER A 288 37.72 7.20 23.39
N GLU A 289 38.04 8.26 22.64
CA GLU A 289 39.21 9.10 22.94
C GLU A 289 39.21 9.48 24.44
N GLU A 290 40.38 9.45 25.08
CA GLU A 290 40.65 9.76 26.50
C GLU A 290 40.44 8.63 27.54
N GLU A 291 41.48 7.80 27.75
CA GLU A 291 42.27 7.93 28.99
C GLU A 291 43.65 7.25 28.86
N ASP A 292 44.65 8.03 29.24
CA ASP A 292 46.08 7.81 29.18
C ASP A 292 46.52 6.69 30.14
N SER A 293 46.78 5.48 29.63
CA SER A 293 47.53 4.41 30.32
C SER A 293 47.97 3.30 29.36
N ALA A 294 49.26 3.22 29.06
CA ALA A 294 49.89 2.07 28.38
C ALA A 294 50.66 1.19 29.40
N PRO A 295 50.89 -0.12 29.16
CA PRO A 295 50.64 -0.88 27.94
C PRO A 295 49.94 -2.25 28.14
N ASP A 296 48.90 -2.53 27.36
CA ASP A 296 48.70 -3.86 26.73
C ASP A 296 48.17 -3.70 25.29
N MET A 297 48.94 -2.96 24.49
CA MET A 297 48.56 -2.48 23.15
C MET A 297 48.53 -3.57 22.06
N GLN A 298 49.13 -4.75 22.28
CA GLN A 298 49.18 -5.83 21.28
C GLN A 298 47.88 -6.66 21.23
N HIS A 299 47.23 -6.88 22.38
CA HIS A 299 46.03 -7.73 22.45
C HIS A 299 44.76 -7.03 21.90
N HIS A 300 44.67 -5.71 22.02
CA HIS A 300 43.53 -4.95 21.50
C HIS A 300 43.58 -4.73 19.98
N SER A 301 44.78 -4.58 19.39
CA SER A 301 44.93 -4.40 17.94
C SER A 301 44.59 -5.69 17.16
N SER A 302 45.06 -6.84 17.65
CA SER A 302 44.74 -8.15 17.07
C SER A 302 43.26 -8.52 17.20
N SER A 303 42.62 -8.18 18.34
CA SER A 303 41.16 -8.35 18.52
C SER A 303 40.36 -7.50 17.54
N ARG A 304 40.66 -6.21 17.39
CA ARG A 304 39.98 -5.31 16.43
C ARG A 304 40.20 -5.74 14.98
N GLN A 305 41.41 -6.18 14.62
CA GLN A 305 41.68 -6.71 13.28
C GLN A 305 40.85 -7.98 13.01
N ASN A 306 40.74 -8.87 14.00
CA ASN A 306 39.93 -10.07 13.89
C ASN A 306 38.43 -9.75 13.72
N THR A 307 37.89 -8.78 14.47
CA THR A 307 36.49 -8.36 14.28
C THR A 307 36.23 -7.76 12.90
N HIS A 308 37.14 -6.90 12.40
CA HIS A 308 37.04 -6.35 11.06
C HIS A 308 37.13 -7.42 9.98
N ALA A 309 38.00 -8.44 10.14
CA ALA A 309 38.07 -9.57 9.24
C ALA A 309 36.78 -10.42 9.25
N MET A 310 36.19 -10.64 10.42
CA MET A 310 34.88 -11.30 10.54
C MET A 310 33.77 -10.50 9.86
N ILE A 311 33.73 -9.17 10.06
CA ILE A 311 32.75 -8.30 9.40
C ILE A 311 32.94 -8.33 7.87
N ALA A 312 34.19 -8.27 7.40
CA ALA A 312 34.52 -8.37 5.97
C ALA A 312 34.04 -9.71 5.38
N SER A 313 34.16 -10.81 6.13
CA SER A 313 33.63 -12.12 5.70
C SER A 313 32.11 -12.15 5.56
N VAL A 314 31.38 -11.47 6.46
CA VAL A 314 29.92 -11.30 6.37
C VAL A 314 29.57 -10.46 5.15
N ARG A 315 30.28 -9.35 4.92
CA ARG A 315 30.09 -8.49 3.74
C ARG A 315 30.38 -9.21 2.43
N LYS A 316 31.35 -10.12 2.41
CA LYS A 316 31.62 -10.98 1.26
C LYS A 316 30.44 -11.91 0.97
N SER A 317 29.83 -12.50 1.99
CA SER A 317 28.62 -13.32 1.81
C SER A 317 27.42 -12.50 1.32
N GLU A 318 27.27 -11.25 1.79
CA GLU A 318 26.26 -10.30 1.34
C GLU A 318 26.46 -9.95 -0.15
N LEU A 319 27.71 -9.71 -0.55
CA LEU A 319 28.12 -9.45 -1.94
C LEU A 319 27.73 -10.60 -2.87
N GLU A 320 28.01 -11.84 -2.48
CA GLU A 320 27.63 -13.02 -3.28
C GLU A 320 26.11 -13.12 -3.49
N GLN A 321 25.32 -12.75 -2.48
CA GLN A 321 23.86 -12.72 -2.63
C GLN A 321 23.38 -11.57 -3.51
N ALA A 322 23.97 -10.37 -3.35
CA ALA A 322 23.68 -9.22 -4.20
C ALA A 322 23.98 -9.51 -5.68
N GLN A 323 25.08 -10.20 -5.97
CA GLN A 323 25.42 -10.64 -7.33
C GLN A 323 24.40 -11.65 -7.89
N LYS A 324 23.90 -12.59 -7.07
CA LYS A 324 22.84 -13.53 -7.49
C LYS A 324 21.53 -12.80 -7.80
N ILE A 325 21.19 -11.79 -7.00
CA ILE A 325 20.03 -10.92 -7.25
C ILE A 325 20.19 -10.20 -8.59
N ALA A 326 21.35 -9.56 -8.80
CA ALA A 326 21.66 -8.82 -10.02
C ALA A 326 21.63 -9.71 -11.27
N ALA A 327 22.22 -10.91 -11.21
CA ALA A 327 22.20 -11.86 -12.32
C ALA A 327 20.76 -12.25 -12.70
N ARG A 328 19.92 -12.54 -11.70
CA ARG A 328 18.51 -12.86 -11.93
C ARG A 328 17.73 -11.68 -12.51
N MET A 329 18.02 -10.46 -12.08
CA MET A 329 17.40 -9.26 -12.68
C MET A 329 17.84 -9.06 -14.13
N ASP A 330 19.12 -9.28 -14.43
CA ASP A 330 19.67 -9.16 -15.78
C ASP A 330 19.02 -10.18 -16.74
N GLU A 331 18.71 -11.41 -16.27
CA GLU A 331 17.93 -12.39 -17.04
C GLU A 331 16.53 -11.89 -17.44
N ILE A 332 15.84 -11.22 -16.53
CA ILE A 332 14.46 -10.75 -16.76
C ILE A 332 14.47 -9.48 -17.63
N LEU A 333 15.38 -8.54 -17.33
CA LEU A 333 15.54 -7.27 -18.05
C LEU A 333 15.98 -7.45 -19.51
N GLY A 334 16.48 -8.64 -19.89
CA GLY A 334 16.80 -8.98 -21.27
C GLY A 334 15.58 -9.15 -22.18
N SER A 335 14.35 -9.24 -21.63
CA SER A 335 13.14 -9.49 -22.40
C SER A 335 12.09 -8.37 -22.25
N PRO A 336 11.50 -7.87 -23.36
CA PRO A 336 10.30 -7.03 -23.28
C PRO A 336 9.14 -7.84 -22.66
N PRO A 337 8.31 -7.28 -21.76
CA PRO A 337 8.14 -5.85 -21.42
C PRO A 337 9.04 -5.33 -20.28
N TYR A 338 9.84 -6.17 -19.65
CA TYR A 338 10.60 -5.83 -18.44
C TYR A 338 11.77 -4.89 -18.73
N SER A 339 12.31 -4.95 -19.94
CA SER A 339 13.36 -4.05 -20.43
C SER A 339 12.96 -2.57 -20.39
N ASP A 340 11.66 -2.27 -20.49
CA ASP A 340 11.14 -0.90 -20.61
C ASP A 340 10.52 -0.36 -19.31
N SER A 341 10.37 -1.17 -18.27
CA SER A 341 9.79 -0.71 -17.01
C SER A 341 10.79 0.15 -16.21
N PRO A 342 10.44 1.40 -15.88
CA PRO A 342 11.34 2.29 -15.14
C PRO A 342 11.68 1.72 -13.76
N ASP A 343 10.68 1.23 -13.02
CA ASP A 343 10.86 0.71 -11.65
C ASP A 343 11.90 -0.43 -11.57
N LEU A 344 11.91 -1.36 -12.53
CA LEU A 344 12.90 -2.45 -12.55
C LEU A 344 14.30 -1.96 -12.94
N LEU A 345 14.40 -0.97 -13.82
CA LEU A 345 15.68 -0.37 -14.21
C LEU A 345 16.27 0.43 -13.05
N GLU A 346 15.45 1.22 -12.34
CA GLU A 346 15.86 1.95 -11.14
C GLU A 346 16.34 0.98 -10.07
N LEU A 347 15.56 -0.07 -9.78
CA LEU A 347 15.95 -1.08 -8.80
C LEU A 347 17.27 -1.75 -9.18
N ARG A 348 17.49 -2.04 -10.47
CA ARG A 348 18.75 -2.62 -10.95
C ARG A 348 19.93 -1.68 -10.78
N GLY A 349 19.74 -0.38 -11.03
CA GLY A 349 20.74 0.66 -10.78
C GLY A 349 21.11 0.76 -9.30
N MET A 350 20.11 0.79 -8.43
CA MET A 350 20.31 0.80 -6.97
C MET A 350 21.10 -0.44 -6.49
N ILE A 351 20.79 -1.62 -7.03
CA ILE A 351 21.52 -2.85 -6.69
C ILE A 351 22.97 -2.80 -7.19
N SER A 352 23.24 -2.18 -8.36
CA SER A 352 24.63 -1.95 -8.79
C SER A 352 25.40 -1.04 -7.82
N LEU A 353 24.79 0.04 -7.32
CA LEU A 353 25.42 0.87 -6.28
C LEU A 353 25.67 0.08 -4.99
N TRP A 354 24.71 -0.72 -4.56
CA TRP A 354 24.87 -1.57 -3.38
C TRP A 354 26.02 -2.58 -3.56
N ILE A 355 26.13 -3.23 -4.71
CA ILE A 355 27.27 -4.11 -5.04
C ILE A 355 28.59 -3.33 -5.06
N ALA A 356 28.60 -2.11 -5.61
CA ALA A 356 29.77 -1.25 -5.68
C ALA A 356 30.31 -0.92 -4.27
N ASP A 357 29.42 -0.59 -3.33
CA ASP A 357 29.79 -0.34 -1.94
C ASP A 357 30.24 -1.62 -1.22
N LEU A 358 29.64 -2.77 -1.54
CA LEU A 358 30.04 -4.06 -0.98
C LEU A 358 31.43 -4.52 -1.45
N PHE A 359 31.85 -4.19 -2.67
CA PHE A 359 33.22 -4.51 -3.13
C PHE A 359 34.28 -3.88 -2.22
N VAL A 360 34.11 -2.62 -1.83
CA VAL A 360 35.03 -1.94 -0.92
C VAL A 360 34.85 -2.44 0.52
N SER A 361 33.60 -2.63 0.96
CA SER A 361 33.28 -3.03 2.34
C SER A 361 33.62 -4.49 2.66
N SER A 362 33.83 -5.33 1.64
CA SER A 362 34.22 -6.74 1.79
C SER A 362 35.71 -6.95 2.03
N LEU A 363 36.52 -5.89 1.91
CA LEU A 363 37.96 -5.96 2.19
C LEU A 363 38.21 -5.69 3.68
N PRO A 364 39.12 -6.46 4.32
CA PRO A 364 39.56 -6.14 5.67
C PRO A 364 40.28 -4.77 5.65
N TYR A 365 39.88 -3.88 6.57
CA TYR A 365 40.51 -2.57 6.72
C TYR A 365 41.93 -2.76 7.25
N ALA A 366 42.92 -2.69 6.37
CA ALA A 366 44.32 -2.50 6.75
C ALA A 366 44.55 -1.01 7.03
N ARG A 367 45.16 -0.73 8.20
CA ARG A 367 45.58 0.55 8.77
C ARG A 367 45.47 1.75 7.82
N THR A 368 44.75 2.77 8.29
CA THR A 368 44.80 4.14 7.76
C THR A 368 46.25 4.52 7.49
N GLU A 369 46.54 4.95 6.27
CA GLU A 369 47.84 5.52 5.84
C GLU A 369 48.19 6.84 6.57
N GLY A 370 47.54 7.16 7.69
CA GLY A 370 47.72 8.39 8.47
C GLY A 370 48.54 8.24 9.76
N ASP A 371 49.08 7.04 10.05
CA ASP A 371 49.96 6.79 11.22
C ASP A 371 51.39 6.40 10.77
N LEU A 372 51.74 6.74 9.52
CA LEU A 372 53.07 6.54 8.94
C LEU A 372 53.78 7.88 8.68
N ASP A 373 53.29 8.97 9.26
CA ASP A 373 54.04 10.21 9.37
C ASP A 373 54.54 10.34 10.82
N ASP A 374 55.86 10.32 10.98
CA ASP A 374 56.62 10.65 12.19
C ASP A 374 57.08 9.53 13.13
N TYR A 375 57.80 8.52 12.62
CA TYR A 375 58.95 7.97 13.37
C TYR A 375 60.04 7.51 12.39
N ASP A 376 60.97 8.42 12.11
CA ASP A 376 62.32 8.08 11.66
C ASP A 376 63.04 7.39 12.83
N SER A 377 62.82 6.09 12.98
CA SER A 377 63.55 5.26 13.95
C SER A 377 64.21 4.11 13.21
N ASP A 378 65.48 4.31 12.91
CA ASP A 378 66.46 3.27 12.69
C ASP A 378 66.41 2.27 13.86
N GLU A 379 65.60 1.22 13.76
CA GLU A 379 65.87 0.02 14.56
C GLU A 379 65.36 -1.27 13.90
N THR A 380 66.32 -2.16 13.74
CA THR A 380 66.28 -3.51 13.21
C THR A 380 65.11 -4.35 13.75
N GLY A 381 64.03 -4.43 12.98
CA GLY A 381 62.94 -5.40 13.16
C GLY A 381 62.65 -6.08 11.83
N SER A 382 62.98 -7.36 11.72
CA SER A 382 62.76 -8.19 10.53
C SER A 382 61.28 -8.30 10.18
N SER A 383 60.75 -7.38 9.36
CA SER A 383 59.49 -7.62 8.65
C SER A 383 59.69 -8.84 7.76
N SER A 384 58.90 -9.89 7.98
CA SER A 384 59.03 -11.13 7.21
C SER A 384 58.75 -10.82 5.74
N ALA A 385 59.43 -11.51 4.82
CA ALA A 385 59.14 -11.39 3.38
C ALA A 385 57.65 -11.70 3.07
N GLU A 386 57.00 -12.49 3.93
CA GLU A 386 55.58 -12.82 3.89
C GLU A 386 54.68 -11.60 4.21
N ASP A 387 55.00 -10.79 5.22
CA ASP A 387 54.21 -9.59 5.60
C ASP A 387 54.25 -8.51 4.50
N LEU A 388 55.39 -8.37 3.83
CA LEU A 388 55.54 -7.47 2.67
C LEU A 388 54.73 -7.97 1.46
N GLN A 389 54.66 -9.28 1.27
CA GLN A 389 53.90 -9.89 0.17
C GLN A 389 52.39 -9.78 0.40
N ASP A 390 51.93 -9.95 1.64
CA ASP A 390 50.54 -9.76 2.03
C ASP A 390 50.11 -8.29 1.89
N SER A 391 50.95 -7.33 2.30
CA SER A 391 50.71 -5.89 2.09
C SER A 391 50.58 -5.51 0.61
N LEU A 392 51.43 -6.08 -0.27
CA LEU A 392 51.34 -5.85 -1.71
C LEU A 392 50.08 -6.49 -2.32
N GLN A 393 49.68 -7.66 -1.83
CA GLN A 393 48.48 -8.36 -2.25
C GLN A 393 47.22 -7.59 -1.84
N GLU A 394 47.15 -7.12 -0.60
CA GLU A 394 46.06 -6.26 -0.11
C GLU A 394 45.93 -4.97 -0.95
N ARG A 395 47.06 -4.31 -1.28
CA ARG A 395 47.07 -3.12 -2.13
C ARG A 395 46.59 -3.41 -3.55
N ARG A 396 46.85 -4.61 -4.07
CA ARG A 396 46.35 -5.06 -5.38
C ARG A 396 44.85 -5.32 -5.30
N GLU A 397 44.38 -6.01 -4.27
CA GLU A 397 42.96 -6.32 -4.06
C GLU A 397 42.13 -5.06 -3.88
N ARG A 398 42.64 -4.06 -3.15
CA ARG A 398 42.03 -2.73 -3.04
C ARG A 398 41.85 -2.04 -4.39
N ARG A 399 42.91 -1.99 -5.20
CA ARG A 399 42.84 -1.38 -6.55
C ARG A 399 41.81 -2.09 -7.41
N LEU A 400 41.78 -3.42 -7.39
CA LEU A 400 40.78 -4.21 -8.13
C LEU A 400 39.36 -3.97 -7.61
N ALA A 401 39.17 -3.83 -6.31
CA ALA A 401 37.86 -3.52 -5.73
C ALA A 401 37.37 -2.12 -6.12
N VAL A 402 38.25 -1.13 -6.15
CA VAL A 402 37.93 0.24 -6.62
C VAL A 402 37.58 0.24 -8.11
N GLU A 403 38.36 -0.44 -8.95
CA GLU A 403 38.05 -0.57 -10.38
C GLU A 403 36.68 -1.24 -10.63
N ARG A 404 36.37 -2.31 -9.87
CA ARG A 404 35.07 -2.97 -9.93
C ARG A 404 33.93 -2.08 -9.42
N LYS A 405 34.18 -1.29 -8.37
CA LYS A 405 33.23 -0.29 -7.88
C LYS A 405 32.91 0.72 -8.97
N GLU A 406 33.94 1.28 -9.62
CA GLU A 406 33.77 2.25 -10.71
C GLU A 406 32.95 1.66 -11.87
N TYR A 407 33.23 0.40 -12.25
CA TYR A 407 32.45 -0.31 -13.26
C TYR A 407 30.96 -0.45 -12.89
N GLU A 408 30.66 -0.86 -11.65
CA GLU A 408 29.27 -0.97 -11.20
C GLU A 408 28.58 0.39 -11.05
N VAL A 409 29.30 1.44 -10.67
CA VAL A 409 28.78 2.81 -10.62
C VAL A 409 28.41 3.29 -12.02
N GLN A 410 29.28 3.06 -13.02
CA GLN A 410 28.96 3.40 -14.40
C GLN A 410 27.75 2.62 -14.91
N LYS A 411 27.70 1.31 -14.63
CA LYS A 411 26.54 0.46 -14.97
C LYS A 411 25.25 0.97 -14.31
N SER A 412 25.32 1.44 -13.06
CA SER A 412 24.19 2.07 -12.37
C SER A 412 23.72 3.33 -13.08
N GLN A 413 24.62 4.20 -13.53
CA GLN A 413 24.27 5.43 -14.25
C GLN A 413 23.53 5.10 -15.55
N ASP A 414 24.02 4.11 -16.31
CA ASP A 414 23.36 3.66 -17.53
C ASP A 414 21.92 3.19 -17.28
N TYR A 415 21.67 2.46 -16.19
CA TYR A 415 20.32 2.03 -15.83
C TYR A 415 19.43 3.20 -15.41
N PHE A 416 19.94 4.15 -14.64
CA PHE A 416 19.16 5.34 -14.25
C PHE A 416 18.83 6.22 -15.46
N ASP A 417 19.75 6.37 -16.40
CA ASP A 417 19.48 7.15 -17.61
C ASP A 417 18.47 6.44 -18.51
N LYS A 418 18.56 5.11 -18.65
CA LYS A 418 17.52 4.31 -19.33
C LYS A 418 16.17 4.44 -18.62
N ALA A 419 16.14 4.37 -17.29
CA ALA A 419 14.91 4.54 -16.50
C ALA A 419 14.30 5.91 -16.72
N LYS A 420 15.09 7.00 -16.67
CA LYS A 420 14.63 8.37 -16.96
C LYS A 420 14.09 8.51 -18.37
N GLN A 421 14.77 7.93 -19.37
CA GLN A 421 14.30 7.97 -20.76
C GLN A 421 12.96 7.25 -20.94
N ARG A 422 12.71 6.16 -20.19
CA ARG A 422 11.47 5.37 -20.28
C ARG A 422 10.34 5.91 -19.41
N GLY A 423 10.65 6.43 -18.22
CA GLY A 423 9.70 7.04 -17.28
C GLY A 423 9.13 8.38 -17.77
N LYS A 424 9.84 9.09 -18.65
CA LYS A 424 9.36 10.33 -19.28
C LYS A 424 8.16 10.13 -20.23
N GLY A 425 7.88 8.89 -20.63
CA GLY A 425 6.72 8.55 -21.46
C GLY A 425 6.75 9.18 -22.85
N VAL A 426 5.96 8.61 -23.77
CA VAL A 426 5.78 9.12 -25.13
C VAL A 426 5.22 10.56 -25.14
N THR A 427 4.54 10.98 -24.07
CA THR A 427 3.91 12.29 -23.95
C THR A 427 4.88 13.43 -23.69
N SER A 428 6.03 13.21 -23.03
CA SER A 428 7.04 14.29 -22.88
C SER A 428 7.88 14.44 -24.15
N THR A 429 8.13 13.36 -24.89
CA THR A 429 8.88 13.41 -26.15
C THR A 429 8.19 14.22 -27.24
N PHE A 430 6.87 14.38 -27.19
CA PHE A 430 6.13 15.27 -28.10
C PHE A 430 6.19 16.76 -27.69
N GLY A 431 6.53 17.08 -26.43
CA GLY A 431 6.71 18.46 -25.98
C GLY A 431 8.03 19.08 -26.46
N ASP A 432 9.03 18.24 -26.74
CA ASP A 432 10.37 18.65 -27.23
C ASP A 432 10.43 18.75 -28.77
N LEU A 433 9.30 18.52 -29.45
CA LEU A 433 9.13 18.64 -30.90
C LEU A 433 8.33 19.89 -31.30
N HIS A 434 8.18 20.87 -30.41
CA HIS A 434 7.77 22.21 -30.85
C HIS A 434 8.91 22.80 -31.69
N ILE A 435 8.79 22.61 -33.00
CA ILE A 435 9.46 23.41 -34.02
C ILE A 435 9.06 24.86 -33.74
N ASP A 436 10.04 25.69 -33.37
CA ASP A 436 9.88 27.13 -33.26
C ASP A 436 9.47 27.69 -34.64
N ASP A 437 8.16 27.91 -34.83
CA ASP A 437 7.58 28.53 -36.03
C ASP A 437 7.78 30.07 -36.06
N ASP A 438 8.87 30.56 -35.47
CA ASP A 438 9.25 31.98 -35.45
C ASP A 438 10.46 32.27 -36.36
N ALA A 439 10.57 31.53 -37.47
CA ALA A 439 11.36 31.95 -38.61
C ALA A 439 10.60 33.06 -39.35
N SER A 440 10.77 34.29 -38.83
CA SER A 440 10.37 35.56 -39.43
C SER A 440 10.49 35.57 -40.96
N PHE A 441 9.35 35.52 -41.66
CA PHE A 441 9.27 36.01 -43.03
C PHE A 441 9.49 37.52 -43.00
N GLY A 442 10.73 37.93 -43.25
CA GLY A 442 11.06 39.31 -43.56
C GLY A 442 10.32 39.73 -44.83
N TYR A 443 9.33 40.60 -44.67
CA TYR A 443 8.87 41.45 -45.76
C TYR A 443 10.02 42.42 -46.11
N ALA A 444 10.60 42.22 -47.29
CA ALA A 444 11.39 43.24 -47.97
C ALA A 444 10.47 43.93 -48.98
N ASP A 445 10.64 45.26 -49.06
CA ASP A 445 9.94 46.24 -49.89
C ASP A 445 9.71 45.84 -51.37
#